data_AF-A0AAN4LBP0-F1
#
_entry.id   AF-A0AAN4LBP0-F1
#
_cell.length_a   1.000
_cell.length_b   1.000
_cell.length_c   1.000
_cell.angle_alpha   90.00
_cell.angle_beta   90.00
_cell.angle_gamma   90.00
#
_symmetry.space_group_name_H-M   'P 1'
#
loop_
_entity.id
_entity.type
_entity.pdbx_description
1 polymer ?
#
loop_
_entity_poly.entity_id
_entity_poly.type
_entity_poly.pdbx_seq_one_letter_code
_entity_poly.pdbx_strand_id
1 'polypeptide(L)' 'MKLGSILGILMLATAIVYGEWKSSKEKRARIVSAGFTAVAAVIGIILLFQPRLPGPTQFVKLIFGSVDKFIK' A
#
# COMPACT_ATOMS: atom_id res chain seq x y z
N MET A 1 -3.79 12.79 15.46
CA MET A 1 -3.20 11.82 16.41
C MET A 1 -2.75 10.60 15.63
N LYS A 2 -1.44 10.29 15.62
CA LYS A 2 -0.87 9.23 14.75
C LYS A 2 -1.52 7.85 14.97
N LEU A 3 -1.95 7.56 16.20
CA LEU A 3 -2.67 6.33 16.55
C LEU A 3 -3.97 6.12 15.77
N GLY A 4 -4.77 7.17 15.56
CA GLY A 4 -6.03 7.07 14.81
C GLY A 4 -5.80 6.70 13.35
N SER A 5 -4.75 7.25 12.74
CA SER A 5 -4.35 6.92 11.38
C SER A 5 -3.82 5.49 11.26
N ILE A 6 -3.04 5.02 12.25
CA ILE A 6 -2.55 3.63 12.29
C ILE A 6 -3.73 2.66 12.40
N LEU A 7 -4.69 2.93 13.27
CA LEU A 7 -5.91 2.12 13.40
C LEU A 7 -6.70 2.10 12.09
N GLY A 8 -6.85 3.25 11.41
CA GLY A 8 -7.50 3.31 10.11
C GLY A 8 -6.80 2.46 9.04
N ILE A 9 -5.47 2.48 9.00
CA ILE A 9 -4.69 1.65 8.07
C ILE A 9 -4.88 0.16 8.37
N LEU A 10 -4.84 -0.25 9.64
CA LEU A 10 -5.05 -1.66 10.03
C LEU A 10 -6.48 -2.12 9.73
N MET A 11 -7.46 -1.25 9.94
CA MET A 11 -8.87 -1.54 9.67
C MET A 11 -9.12 -1.73 8.17
N LEU A 12 -8.52 -0.88 7.33
CA LEU A 12 -8.54 -1.01 5.88
C LEU A 12 -7.83 -2.28 5.40
N ALA A 13 -6.63 -2.56 5.93
CA ALA A 13 -5.89 -3.77 5.60
C ALA A 13 -6.70 -5.03 5.92
N THR A 14 -7.35 -5.07 7.08
CA THR A 14 -8.21 -6.18 7.50
C THR A 14 -9.42 -6.32 6.57
N ALA A 15 -10.05 -5.22 6.18
CA ALA A 15 -11.17 -5.23 5.25
C ALA A 15 -10.80 -5.77 3.87
N ILE A 16 -9.62 -5.41 3.35
CA ILE A 16 -9.10 -5.91 2.06
C ILE A 16 -8.86 -7.43 2.14
N VAL A 17 -8.15 -7.90 3.17
CA VAL A 17 -7.89 -9.34 3.35
C VAL A 17 -9.19 -10.12 3.53
N TYR A 18 -10.15 -9.58 4.28
CA TYR A 18 -11.46 -10.20 4.46
C TYR A 18 -12.27 -10.26 3.14
N GLY A 19 -12.24 -9.18 2.36
CA GLY A 19 -12.88 -9.13 1.04
C GLY A 19 -12.29 -10.16 0.08
N GLU A 20 -10.96 -10.24 0.00
CA GLU A 20 -10.24 -11.21 -0.81
C GLU A 20 -10.49 -12.65 -0.35
N TRP A 21 -10.57 -12.88 0.96
CA TRP A 21 -10.91 -14.17 1.52
C TRP A 21 -12.34 -14.59 1.13
N LYS A 22 -13.30 -13.68 1.11
CA LYS A 22 -14.68 -13.97 0.72
C LYS A 22 -14.82 -14.17 -0.80
N SER A 23 -14.06 -13.41 -1.59
CA SER A 23 -14.16 -13.39 -3.05
C SER A 23 -13.43 -14.57 -3.72
N SER A 24 -12.20 -14.86 -3.29
CA SER A 24 -11.32 -15.78 -4.01
C SER A 24 -11.34 -17.19 -3.39
N LYS A 25 -11.56 -18.23 -4.20
CA LYS A 25 -11.48 -19.65 -3.76
C LYS A 25 -10.05 -20.20 -3.78
N GLU A 26 -9.13 -19.52 -4.47
CA GLU A 26 -7.73 -19.94 -4.55
C GLU A 26 -6.92 -19.50 -3.32
N LYS A 27 -6.31 -20.47 -2.64
CA LYS A 27 -5.43 -20.22 -1.49
C LYS A 27 -4.20 -19.39 -1.86
N ARG A 28 -3.65 -19.56 -3.07
CA ARG A 28 -2.48 -18.79 -3.54
C ARG A 28 -2.80 -17.31 -3.68
N ALA A 29 -3.92 -16.98 -4.33
CA ALA A 29 -4.36 -15.59 -4.50
C ALA A 29 -4.55 -14.90 -3.14
N ARG A 30 -5.16 -15.57 -2.15
CA ARG A 30 -5.33 -15.03 -0.79
C ARG A 30 -4.01 -14.75 -0.08
N ILE A 31 -3.03 -15.64 -0.20
CA ILE A 31 -1.71 -15.46 0.44
C ILE A 31 -0.98 -14.28 -0.20
N VAL A 32 -1.02 -14.20 -1.52
CA VAL A 32 -0.39 -13.10 -2.27
C VAL A 32 -1.06 -11.77 -1.92
N SER A 33 -2.40 -11.69 -1.95
CA SER A 33 -3.11 -10.46 -1.63
C SER A 33 -2.93 -10.03 -0.18
N ALA A 34 -2.94 -10.98 0.77
CA ALA A 34 -2.61 -10.68 2.16
C ALA A 34 -1.17 -10.17 2.33
N GLY A 35 -0.20 -10.77 1.62
CA GLY A 35 1.19 -10.33 1.63
C GLY A 35 1.36 -8.91 1.10
N PHE A 36 0.79 -8.60 -0.07
CA PHE A 36 0.81 -7.25 -0.64
C PHE A 36 0.12 -6.23 0.27
N THR A 37 -1.02 -6.60 0.86
CA THR A 37 -1.75 -5.73 1.79
C THR A 37 -0.94 -5.43 3.05
N ALA A 38 -0.22 -6.42 3.59
CA ALA A 38 0.64 -6.23 4.75
C ALA A 38 1.80 -5.27 4.44
N VAL A 39 2.47 -5.44 3.29
CA VAL A 39 3.55 -4.55 2.85
C VAL A 39 3.02 -3.13 2.67
N ALA A 40 1.85 -2.96 2.04
CA ALA A 40 1.22 -1.65 1.86
C ALA A 40 0.89 -0.97 3.19
N ALA A 41 0.38 -1.71 4.18
CA ALA A 41 0.09 -1.19 5.52
C ALA A 41 1.36 -0.74 6.23
N VAL A 42 2.45 -1.52 6.17
CA VAL A 42 3.75 -1.15 6.74
C VAL A 42 4.29 0.14 6.12
N ILE A 43 4.25 0.26 4.79
CA ILE A 43 4.68 1.48 4.09
C ILE A 43 3.84 2.69 4.53
N GLY A 44 2.51 2.52 4.61
CA GLY A 44 1.61 3.57 5.09
C GLY A 44 1.92 4.02 6.50
N ILE A 45 2.24 3.09 7.40
CA ILE A 45 2.65 3.39 8.78
C ILE A 45 4.00 4.12 8.80
N ILE A 46 4.98 3.66 8.02
CA ILE A 46 6.29 4.33 7.92
C ILE A 46 6.13 5.78 7.46
N LEU A 47 5.27 6.05 6.47
CA LEU A 47 5.00 7.41 5.98
C LEU A 47 4.36 8.32 7.05
N LEU A 48 3.58 7.77 7.98
CA LEU A 48 3.04 8.56 9.11
C LEU A 48 4.12 9.01 10.10
N PHE A 49 5.19 8.24 10.25
CA PHE A 49 6.33 8.60 11.11
C PHE A 49 7.37 9.43 10.37
N GLN A 50 7.56 9.18 9.08
CA GLN A 50 8.58 9.81 8.26
C GLN A 50 7.98 10.42 6.97
N PRO A 51 7.22 11.53 7.10
CA PRO A 51 6.51 12.15 5.98
C PRO A 51 7.43 12.80 4.93
N ARG A 52 8.74 12.85 5.18
CA ARG A 52 9.75 13.29 4.20
C ARG A 52 10.03 12.26 3.11
N LEU A 53 9.66 11.00 3.32
CA LEU A 53 9.80 9.99 2.28
C LEU A 53 8.79 10.26 1.17
N PRO A 54 9.20 10.22 -0.12
CA PRO A 54 8.29 10.41 -1.23
C PRO A 54 7.20 9.35 -1.17
N GLY A 55 5.94 9.80 -1.16
CA GLY A 55 4.80 8.90 -1.17
C GLY A 55 4.76 8.06 -2.45
N PRO A 56 3.94 6.99 -2.51
CA PRO A 56 3.90 6.06 -3.64
C PRO A 56 3.72 6.77 -4.99
N THR A 57 2.85 7.78 -5.07
CA THR A 57 2.65 8.58 -6.30
C THR A 57 3.90 9.38 -6.68
N GLN A 58 4.61 9.94 -5.70
CA GLN A 58 5.86 10.67 -5.94
C GLN A 58 6.99 9.71 -6.32
N PHE A 59 6.99 8.49 -5.78
CA PHE A 59 7.96 7.44 -6.10
C PHE A 59 7.82 6.98 -7.56
N VAL A 60 6.59 6.73 -8.01
CA VAL A 60 6.30 6.41 -9.41
C VAL A 60 6.75 7.57 -10.31
N LYS A 61 6.43 8.81 -9.94
CA LYS A 61 6.86 9.99 -10.69
C LYS A 61 8.37 10.20 -10.69
N LEU A 62 9.09 9.77 -9.65
CA LEU A 62 10.56 9.83 -9.59
C LEU A 62 11.21 8.82 -10.54
N ILE A 63 10.69 7.59 -10.57
CA ILE A 63 11.22 6.51 -11.43
C ILE A 63 10.86 6.75 -12.91
N PHE A 64 9.61 7.13 -13.18
CA PHE A 64 9.10 7.24 -14.55
C PHE A 64 9.05 8.69 -15.09
N GLY A 65 9.24 9.71 -14.25
CA GLY A 65 9.22 11.11 -14.69
C GLY A 65 10.36 11.46 -15.64
N SER A 66 11.46 10.70 -15.61
CA SER A 66 12.54 10.81 -16.60
C SER A 66 12.09 10.26 -17.96
N VAL A 67 11.28 9.21 -18.01
CA VAL A 67 10.76 8.63 -19.25
C VAL A 67 9.79 9.59 -19.95
N ASP A 68 8.93 10.25 -19.16
CA ASP A 68 8.01 11.30 -19.65
C ASP A 68 8.76 12.47 -20.32
N LYS A 69 9.98 12.76 -19.83
CA LYS A 69 10.88 13.79 -20.38
C LYS A 69 11.60 13.40 -21.66
N PHE A 70 11.77 12.09 -21.92
CA PHE A 70 12.46 11.57 -23.11
C PHE A 70 11.49 11.26 -24.26
N ILE A 71 10.19 11.18 -23.99
CA ILE A 71 9.14 10.90 -24.98
C ILE A 71 8.58 12.19 -25.61
N LYS A 72 8.95 13.36 -25.10
CA LYS A 72 8.53 14.67 -25.63
C LYS A 72 9.65 15.36 -26.38
#